data_AF-A0A804JXU3-F1
#
_entry.id   AF-A0A804JXU3-F1
#
_cell.length_a   1.000
_cell.length_b   1.000
_cell.length_c   1.000
_cell.angle_alpha   90.00
_cell.angle_beta   90.00
_cell.angle_gamma   90.00
#
_symmetry.space_group_name_H-M   'P 1'
#
loop_
_entity.id
_entity.type
_entity.pdbx_description
1 polymer ?
#
loop_
_entity_poly.entity_id
_entity_poly.type
_entity_poly.pdbx_seq_one_letter_code
_entity_poly.pdbx_strand_id
1 'polypeptide(L)'
;MRRDRWRGGSEETTKGSSFDSFWLVMARQGSKKSSLRALWSPVGPRLLITTMEVIHCSVLASGFLMVLLLLFRLSHSSVDGFSKVRGVNLGGWLVVEGWIKPSLFDGIPNGDMLDGTQVQLKSVALQKYVSAADGGGGNVTIDRDVASSWETFKLWRVSEVEFQFSCFGGQFLTSNNGGSSISATADSPAMNETFYIERNNTKIHIKLLNGNYVQATVNNQLNGNHQGDLGWDDNEATFEMTVVANNLHGDFQLANGFGHEKAQEVLTNHRNNFITAEDFAFLSRHGINTVRIPVGWWIAKDPEPPAPFIGGSLAALDRAFSWAKTHDLKCIIDLHAAPGSQNGMEHSASRDGSVDWPTPDYISQTLDVIDFLSARYANHPALLGIELLNEPSAAAVPFDVLVSYYTRGYHIVRNYSSTVYVIVCQRIGNADPMELYQANIGVSNIVVDLHYYNLFDPYFSNMNATENIQYIYDKRVPQLQSLNSANGPLVYVEMTSFSRLAF
;
A
#
# COMPACT_ATOMS: atom_id res chain seq x y z
N MET A 1 58.03 38.02 1.11
CA MET A 1 58.18 38.23 2.57
C MET A 1 56.83 38.00 3.24
N ARG A 2 56.80 37.03 4.19
CA ARG A 2 55.88 36.74 5.33
C ARG A 2 54.58 37.58 5.46
N ARG A 3 53.39 36.94 5.51
CA ARG A 3 52.62 36.41 6.70
C ARG A 3 52.13 37.55 7.63
N ASP A 4 50.91 37.68 8.16
CA ASP A 4 49.79 36.80 8.57
C ASP A 4 48.47 37.65 8.59
N ARG A 5 47.27 37.20 8.19
CA ARG A 5 46.24 36.27 8.74
C ARG A 5 45.13 36.91 9.63
N TRP A 6 43.92 37.01 9.03
CA TRP A 6 42.54 36.82 9.55
C TRP A 6 41.90 37.71 10.65
N ARG A 7 40.77 38.38 10.31
CA ARG A 7 39.39 38.16 10.85
C ARG A 7 38.38 39.18 10.26
N GLY A 8 37.14 38.72 10.01
CA GLY A 8 35.93 39.57 9.97
C GLY A 8 35.21 39.61 8.62
N GLY A 9 34.16 38.80 8.48
CA GLY A 9 33.20 38.87 7.39
C GLY A 9 31.94 39.67 7.76
N SER A 10 31.27 40.21 6.73
CA SER A 10 29.92 40.77 6.79
C SER A 10 29.19 40.55 5.45
N GLU A 11 28.04 39.86 5.56
CA GLU A 11 26.77 39.95 4.82
C GLU A 11 26.73 40.19 3.29
N GLU A 12 26.06 39.28 2.56
CA GLU A 12 24.72 39.54 2.00
C GLU A 12 24.01 38.30 1.39
N THR A 13 22.73 38.13 1.75
CA THR A 13 21.58 37.58 1.00
C THR A 13 21.40 36.07 0.72
N THR A 14 20.79 35.40 1.70
CA THR A 14 19.54 34.60 1.63
C THR A 14 19.09 33.94 0.30
N LYS A 15 19.19 32.60 0.23
CA LYS A 15 18.23 31.72 -0.44
C LYS A 15 17.76 30.64 0.55
N GLY A 16 16.46 30.64 0.81
CA GLY A 16 15.80 29.90 1.88
C GLY A 16 15.73 28.40 1.62
N SER A 17 16.24 27.64 2.58
CA SER A 17 15.83 26.27 2.86
C SER A 17 14.58 26.33 3.75
N SER A 18 13.41 25.94 3.26
CA SER A 18 12.23 25.78 4.13
C SER A 18 12.29 24.40 4.81
N PHE A 19 13.00 24.37 5.93
CA PHE A 19 12.73 23.42 7.01
C PHE A 19 11.53 23.96 7.77
N ASP A 20 10.43 23.21 7.89
CA ASP A 20 9.39 23.56 8.86
C ASP A 20 8.88 22.34 9.61
N SER A 21 9.00 22.45 10.93
CA SER A 21 8.54 21.54 11.96
C SER A 21 7.16 22.02 12.41
N PHE A 22 6.12 21.18 12.33
CA PHE A 22 4.76 21.57 12.70
C PHE A 22 4.42 21.22 14.16
N TRP A 23 3.87 22.20 14.88
CA TRP A 23 3.43 22.13 16.28
C TRP A 23 1.90 22.03 16.38
N LEU A 24 1.38 21.29 17.36
CA LEU A 24 -0.04 21.27 17.73
C LEU A 24 -0.29 22.17 18.96
N VAL A 25 -1.29 23.05 18.86
CA VAL A 25 -1.86 23.86 19.95
C VAL A 25 -2.92 23.04 20.69
N MET A 26 -2.80 22.93 22.02
CA MET A 26 -3.86 22.40 22.89
C MET A 26 -4.27 23.48 23.90
N ALA A 27 -5.49 24.00 23.78
CA ALA A 27 -6.14 24.79 24.81
C ALA A 27 -6.94 23.87 25.74
N ARG A 28 -6.78 24.04 27.06
CA ARG A 28 -7.51 23.31 28.11
C ARG A 28 -8.05 24.30 29.15
N GLN A 29 -9.31 24.15 29.54
CA GLN A 29 -9.88 24.59 30.82
C GLN A 29 -10.79 23.45 31.32
N GLY A 30 -10.73 22.94 32.55
CA GLY A 30 -9.85 23.26 33.67
C GLY A 30 -9.97 22.25 34.85
N SER A 31 -9.00 22.37 35.76
CA SER A 31 -8.93 21.89 37.17
C SER A 31 -8.87 20.37 37.41
N LYS A 32 -7.93 19.75 38.15
CA LYS A 32 -6.88 20.18 39.11
C LYS A 32 -5.66 19.23 39.01
N LYS A 33 -4.48 19.85 39.03
CA LYS A 33 -3.11 19.38 39.36
C LYS A 33 -2.79 17.86 39.37
N SER A 34 -2.05 17.42 38.36
CA SER A 34 -0.82 16.63 38.53
C SER A 34 0.13 16.93 37.36
N SER A 35 1.41 17.12 37.67
CA SER A 35 2.46 17.59 36.76
C SER A 35 2.91 16.48 35.81
N LEU A 36 2.76 16.69 34.50
CA LEU A 36 3.39 15.88 33.46
C LEU A 36 4.26 16.81 32.59
N ARG A 37 5.58 16.58 32.62
CA ARG A 37 6.55 17.19 31.70
C ARG A 37 6.33 16.56 30.32
N ALA A 38 6.00 17.38 29.33
CA ALA A 38 6.03 17.00 27.92
C ALA A 38 7.48 16.69 27.50
N LEU A 39 7.73 15.49 26.99
CA LEU A 39 8.97 15.17 26.28
C LEU A 39 8.73 15.38 24.79
N TRP A 40 9.48 16.32 24.23
CA TRP A 40 9.55 16.64 22.80
C TRP A 40 10.86 16.10 22.24
N SER A 41 10.81 15.38 21.12
CA SER A 41 11.96 15.08 20.25
C SER A 41 11.46 14.94 18.81
N PRO A 42 12.14 15.50 17.80
CA PRO A 42 11.67 15.48 16.42
C PRO A 42 11.82 14.07 15.83
N VAL A 43 10.70 13.42 15.52
CA VAL A 43 10.68 12.18 14.74
C VAL A 43 10.72 12.59 13.27
N GLY A 44 11.74 12.14 12.54
CA GLY A 44 11.83 12.34 11.09
C GLY A 44 10.73 11.57 10.33
N PRO A 45 10.67 11.67 8.99
CA PRO A 45 9.57 11.17 8.15
C PRO A 45 9.46 9.64 8.04
N ARG A 46 9.93 8.87 9.03
CA ARG A 46 10.14 7.41 8.94
C ARG A 46 9.15 6.56 9.74
N LEU A 47 8.24 7.14 10.50
CA LEU A 47 7.44 6.37 11.46
C LEU A 47 5.97 6.83 11.49
N LEU A 48 5.05 5.89 11.24
CA LEU A 48 3.62 6.11 11.42
C LEU A 48 3.21 5.59 12.81
N ILE A 49 2.91 6.52 13.72
CA ILE A 49 2.54 6.18 15.11
C ILE A 49 1.02 5.96 15.18
N THR A 50 0.62 4.74 15.53
CA THR A 50 -0.77 4.34 15.77
C THR A 50 -0.97 3.96 17.23
N THR A 51 -1.77 4.71 17.98
CA THR A 51 -2.03 4.39 19.39
C THR A 51 -3.28 3.53 19.56
N MET A 52 -3.14 2.34 20.16
CA MET A 52 -4.25 1.43 20.50
C MET A 52 -4.97 1.82 21.79
N GLU A 53 -6.28 1.56 21.87
CA GLU A 53 -7.05 1.46 23.11
C GLU A 53 -7.88 0.17 23.14
N VAL A 54 -7.51 -0.77 24.02
CA VAL A 54 -8.37 -1.92 24.37
C VAL A 54 -9.07 -1.57 25.66
N ILE A 55 -10.38 -1.29 25.58
CA ILE A 55 -11.19 -0.90 26.73
C ILE A 55 -11.93 -2.15 27.24
N HIS A 56 -11.45 -2.75 28.33
CA HIS A 56 -12.25 -3.72 29.09
C HIS A 56 -13.05 -2.99 30.17
N CYS A 57 -14.39 -3.04 30.07
CA CYS A 57 -15.26 -2.46 31.09
C CYS A 57 -15.63 -3.55 32.12
N SER A 58 -15.08 -3.45 33.33
CA SER A 58 -15.54 -4.23 34.47
C SER A 58 -16.71 -3.49 35.13
N VAL A 59 -17.93 -4.03 34.98
CA VAL A 59 -19.09 -3.55 35.73
C VAL A 59 -18.97 -4.05 37.17
N LEU A 60 -18.44 -3.20 38.07
CA LEU A 60 -18.50 -3.42 39.51
C LEU A 60 -19.77 -2.76 40.06
N ALA A 61 -20.84 -3.54 40.22
CA ALA A 61 -21.93 -3.18 41.12
C ALA A 61 -21.51 -3.50 42.56
N SER A 62 -21.41 -2.46 43.39
CA SER A 62 -21.08 -2.57 44.80
C SER A 62 -22.26 -3.15 45.59
N GLY A 63 -22.04 -4.21 46.36
CA GLY A 63 -23.04 -4.70 47.30
C GLY A 63 -22.72 -6.05 47.93
N PHE A 64 -22.13 -6.00 49.14
CA PHE A 64 -22.14 -7.03 50.18
C PHE A 64 -21.11 -8.19 50.16
N LEU A 65 -20.42 -8.23 51.32
CA LEU A 65 -19.89 -9.38 52.05
C LEU A 65 -18.45 -9.83 51.77
N MET A 66 -17.60 -9.26 52.62
CA MET A 66 -16.22 -9.57 52.98
C MET A 66 -16.06 -11.02 53.49
N VAL A 67 -16.21 -12.05 52.63
CA VAL A 67 -15.80 -13.45 52.93
C VAL A 67 -15.20 -14.18 51.69
N LEU A 68 -15.14 -13.56 50.50
CA LEU A 68 -14.63 -14.18 49.27
C LEU A 68 -13.19 -13.80 48.84
N LEU A 69 -12.39 -13.28 49.77
CA LEU A 69 -11.03 -12.77 49.48
C LEU A 69 -9.93 -13.84 49.34
N LEU A 70 -10.27 -15.14 49.34
CA LEU A 70 -9.30 -16.24 49.16
C LEU A 70 -9.51 -17.11 47.91
N LEU A 71 -10.51 -16.82 47.07
CA LEU A 71 -10.77 -17.61 45.84
C LEU A 71 -10.89 -16.79 44.54
N PHE A 72 -10.82 -15.46 44.60
CA PHE A 72 -10.70 -14.65 43.39
C PHE A 72 -9.25 -14.22 43.18
N ARG A 73 -8.49 -15.05 42.47
CA ARG A 73 -7.51 -14.46 41.55
C ARG A 73 -8.34 -13.64 40.58
N LEU A 74 -8.35 -12.32 40.75
CA LEU A 74 -8.80 -11.39 39.72
C LEU A 74 -8.01 -11.73 38.47
N SER A 75 -8.63 -12.48 37.55
CA SER A 75 -8.13 -12.69 36.21
C SER A 75 -8.24 -11.35 35.49
N HIS A 76 -7.27 -10.46 35.73
CA HIS A 76 -6.95 -9.43 34.77
C HIS A 76 -6.51 -10.20 33.51
N SER A 77 -7.34 -10.20 32.48
CA SER A 77 -6.98 -10.72 31.16
C SER A 77 -5.88 -9.83 30.60
N SER A 78 -4.64 -10.14 30.96
CA SER A 78 -3.46 -9.50 30.37
C SER A 78 -3.29 -10.03 28.96
N VAL A 79 -3.13 -9.13 27.99
CA VAL A 79 -2.66 -9.48 26.64
C VAL A 79 -1.18 -9.79 26.77
N ASP A 80 -0.82 -11.06 26.93
CA ASP A 80 0.57 -11.53 27.09
C ASP A 80 1.39 -10.74 28.13
N GLY A 81 0.77 -10.45 29.28
CA GLY A 81 1.39 -9.67 30.37
C GLY A 81 1.18 -8.15 30.31
N PHE A 82 0.62 -7.61 29.22
CA PHE A 82 0.30 -6.19 29.10
C PHE A 82 -1.16 -5.87 29.46
N SER A 83 -1.38 -4.73 30.12
CA SER A 83 -2.72 -4.16 30.29
C SER A 83 -3.24 -3.44 29.05
N LYS A 84 -2.34 -3.00 28.16
CA LYS A 84 -2.63 -2.24 26.94
C LYS A 84 -1.51 -2.44 25.92
N VAL A 85 -1.87 -2.74 24.68
CA VAL A 85 -0.94 -2.72 23.54
C VAL A 85 -0.84 -1.29 23.02
N ARG A 86 0.38 -0.84 22.71
CA ARG A 86 0.73 0.44 22.12
C ARG A 86 1.63 0.10 20.94
N GLY A 87 1.00 0.03 19.77
CA GLY A 87 1.62 -0.39 18.52
C GLY A 87 2.33 0.75 17.79
N VAL A 88 3.19 0.40 16.84
CA VAL A 88 3.62 1.27 15.74
C VAL A 88 3.62 0.42 14.48
N ASN A 89 3.04 0.94 13.39
CA ASN A 89 3.08 0.26 12.10
C ASN A 89 4.41 0.58 11.40
N LEU A 90 5.12 -0.44 10.93
CA LEU A 90 6.38 -0.31 10.19
C LEU A 90 6.13 -0.32 8.67
N GLY A 91 5.15 0.49 8.23
CA GLY A 91 4.79 0.68 6.82
C GLY A 91 5.94 1.20 5.97
N GLY A 92 5.91 0.88 4.68
CA GLY A 92 6.97 1.22 3.73
C GLY A 92 8.31 0.48 3.94
N TRP A 93 8.42 -0.49 4.85
CA TRP A 93 9.69 -1.21 5.11
C TRP A 93 9.84 -2.51 4.29
N LEU A 94 9.13 -3.59 4.68
CA LEU A 94 9.23 -4.89 4.00
C LEU A 94 8.24 -5.03 2.84
N VAL A 95 7.22 -4.17 2.84
CA VAL A 95 6.37 -3.83 1.69
C VAL A 95 6.55 -2.34 1.46
N VAL A 96 6.89 -1.96 0.23
CA VAL A 96 7.20 -0.59 -0.17
C VAL A 96 5.93 0.17 -0.49
N GLU A 97 5.88 1.39 0.01
CA GLU A 97 4.82 2.36 -0.27
C GLU A 97 5.48 3.65 -0.76
N GLY A 98 5.31 3.97 -2.05
CA GLY A 98 5.98 5.10 -2.68
C GLY A 98 5.58 6.44 -2.07
N TRP A 99 4.40 6.57 -1.49
CA TRP A 99 4.01 7.79 -0.79
C TRP A 99 4.77 7.98 0.55
N ILE A 100 5.25 6.90 1.18
CA ILE A 100 6.11 6.95 2.38
C ILE A 100 7.56 7.24 1.99
N LYS A 101 8.07 6.53 0.97
CA LYS A 101 9.46 6.66 0.51
C LYS A 101 9.54 6.84 -1.02
N PRO A 102 9.17 8.03 -1.54
CA PRO A 102 9.09 8.26 -2.99
C PRO A 102 10.44 8.18 -3.67
N SER A 103 11.51 8.56 -2.96
CA SER A 103 12.86 8.56 -3.51
C SER A 103 13.41 7.18 -3.87
N LEU A 104 12.70 6.09 -3.54
CA LEU A 104 13.06 4.75 -4.04
C LEU A 104 12.86 4.65 -5.56
N PHE A 105 11.99 5.48 -6.15
CA PHE A 105 11.58 5.40 -7.56
C PHE A 105 12.34 6.38 -8.47
N ASP A 106 13.04 7.38 -7.91
CA ASP A 106 13.70 8.47 -8.67
C ASP A 106 14.69 7.99 -9.76
N GLY A 107 15.29 6.81 -9.55
CA GLY A 107 16.29 6.25 -10.47
C GLY A 107 15.73 5.39 -11.60
N ILE A 108 14.40 5.20 -11.68
CA ILE A 108 13.80 4.31 -12.67
C ILE A 108 13.75 5.02 -14.04
N PRO A 109 14.38 4.45 -15.10
CA PRO A 109 14.25 4.99 -16.45
C PRO A 109 12.79 5.02 -16.89
N ASN A 110 12.33 6.11 -17.52
CA ASN A 110 10.91 6.29 -17.88
C ASN A 110 9.96 5.99 -16.68
N GLY A 111 10.29 6.50 -15.48
CA GLY A 111 9.54 6.27 -14.24
C GLY A 111 8.13 6.89 -14.23
N ASP A 112 7.78 7.69 -15.23
CA ASP A 112 6.41 8.13 -15.51
C ASP A 112 5.60 7.14 -16.37
N MET A 113 6.19 5.99 -16.71
CA MET A 113 5.61 4.89 -17.50
C MET A 113 5.83 3.54 -16.80
N LEU A 114 5.42 3.43 -15.54
CA LEU A 114 5.44 2.18 -14.77
C LEU A 114 4.16 1.36 -15.02
N ASP A 115 4.14 0.07 -14.63
CA ASP A 115 2.92 -0.74 -14.73
C ASP A 115 1.73 -0.06 -14.04
N GLY A 116 0.59 -0.04 -14.74
CA GLY A 116 -0.63 0.62 -14.30
C GLY A 116 -0.70 2.12 -14.58
N THR A 117 0.38 2.72 -15.13
CA THR A 117 0.31 4.10 -15.62
C THR A 117 -0.79 4.21 -16.67
N GLN A 118 -1.71 5.15 -16.48
CA GLN A 118 -2.77 5.43 -17.41
C GLN A 118 -2.32 6.54 -18.36
N VAL A 119 -2.44 6.28 -19.66
CA VAL A 119 -2.06 7.19 -20.73
C VAL A 119 -3.18 7.41 -21.73
N GLN A 120 -3.18 8.58 -22.35
CA GLN A 120 -4.02 8.92 -23.49
C GLN A 120 -3.14 9.28 -24.67
N LEU A 121 -3.54 8.85 -25.87
CA LEU A 121 -2.78 9.05 -27.10
C LEU A 121 -3.59 9.90 -28.07
N LYS A 122 -3.02 11.01 -28.53
CA LYS A 122 -3.66 11.92 -29.48
C LYS A 122 -2.84 11.98 -30.77
N SER A 123 -3.46 11.72 -31.91
CA SER A 123 -2.82 11.93 -33.21
C SER A 123 -2.59 13.42 -33.43
N VAL A 124 -1.34 13.81 -33.73
CA VAL A 124 -1.04 15.22 -34.04
C VAL A 124 -1.55 15.62 -35.42
N ALA A 125 -1.58 14.67 -36.37
CA ALA A 125 -2.08 14.91 -37.72
C ALA A 125 -3.61 15.10 -37.76
N LEU A 126 -4.37 14.28 -37.00
CA LEU A 126 -5.84 14.35 -37.00
C LEU A 126 -6.41 15.23 -35.88
N GLN A 127 -5.61 15.52 -34.85
CA GLN A 127 -6.06 16.17 -33.61
C GLN A 127 -7.17 15.39 -32.89
N LYS A 128 -7.16 14.05 -33.01
CA LYS A 128 -8.14 13.13 -32.41
C LYS A 128 -7.44 12.09 -31.52
N TYR A 129 -8.15 11.63 -30.50
CA TYR A 129 -7.66 10.60 -29.57
C TYR A 129 -7.88 9.19 -30.10
N VAL A 130 -6.91 8.33 -29.80
CA VAL A 130 -7.01 6.88 -29.97
C VAL A 130 -8.04 6.33 -28.98
N SER A 131 -8.96 5.50 -29.46
CA SER A 131 -10.09 5.00 -28.67
C SER A 131 -10.31 3.51 -28.89
N ALA A 132 -10.42 2.77 -27.79
CA ALA A 132 -10.95 1.42 -27.75
C ALA A 132 -12.42 1.50 -27.29
N ALA A 133 -13.32 1.67 -28.25
CA ALA A 133 -14.76 1.78 -27.98
C ALA A 133 -15.27 0.57 -27.17
N ASP A 134 -16.28 0.81 -26.33
CA ASP A 134 -16.83 -0.17 -25.38
C ASP A 134 -15.81 -0.75 -24.38
N GLY A 135 -14.63 -0.12 -24.28
CA GLY A 135 -13.53 -0.53 -23.41
C GLY A 135 -12.63 -1.62 -24.00
N GLY A 136 -12.88 -2.09 -25.21
CA GLY A 136 -12.14 -3.16 -25.86
C GLY A 136 -13.05 -4.14 -26.62
N GLY A 137 -12.49 -5.26 -27.07
CA GLY A 137 -13.20 -6.31 -27.80
C GLY A 137 -13.39 -6.05 -29.31
N GLY A 138 -12.83 -4.97 -29.85
CA GLY A 138 -13.02 -4.57 -31.25
C GLY A 138 -11.86 -3.80 -31.85
N ASN A 139 -12.12 -3.11 -32.97
CA ASN A 139 -11.14 -2.25 -33.63
C ASN A 139 -10.84 -1.00 -32.82
N VAL A 140 -9.62 -0.48 -32.95
CA VAL A 140 -9.21 0.79 -32.34
C VAL A 140 -9.34 1.91 -33.38
N THR A 141 -9.98 3.01 -33.00
CA THR A 141 -10.26 4.15 -33.87
C THR A 141 -9.55 5.41 -33.38
N ILE A 142 -9.50 6.44 -34.24
CA ILE A 142 -8.90 7.74 -33.93
C ILE A 142 -9.89 8.85 -34.30
N ASP A 143 -11.03 8.88 -33.63
CA ASP A 143 -12.19 9.68 -34.02
C ASP A 143 -12.76 10.55 -32.89
N ARG A 144 -12.10 10.57 -31.72
CA ARG A 144 -12.60 11.26 -30.52
C ARG A 144 -11.96 12.63 -30.34
N ASP A 145 -12.78 13.65 -30.09
CA ASP A 145 -12.33 15.02 -29.80
C ASP A 145 -11.86 15.21 -28.34
N VAL A 146 -12.47 14.45 -27.43
CA VAL A 146 -12.24 14.55 -25.99
C VAL A 146 -12.00 13.14 -25.47
N ALA A 147 -10.99 13.00 -24.62
CA ALA A 147 -10.66 11.72 -24.01
C ALA A 147 -11.42 11.48 -22.70
N SER A 148 -11.83 10.23 -22.50
CA SER A 148 -12.45 9.69 -21.30
C SER A 148 -11.96 8.25 -21.09
N SER A 149 -12.80 7.36 -20.57
CA SER A 149 -12.43 5.98 -20.23
C SER A 149 -11.98 5.15 -21.44
N TRP A 150 -12.60 5.31 -22.62
CA TRP A 150 -12.29 4.50 -23.81
C TRP A 150 -11.01 4.94 -24.52
N GLU A 151 -10.57 6.17 -24.27
CA GLU A 151 -9.33 6.74 -24.83
C GLU A 151 -8.14 6.59 -23.86
N THR A 152 -8.37 5.97 -22.71
CA THR A 152 -7.37 5.79 -21.66
C THR A 152 -6.90 4.33 -21.63
N PHE A 153 -5.60 4.14 -21.73
CA PHE A 153 -4.94 2.83 -21.73
C PHE A 153 -4.02 2.70 -20.53
N LYS A 154 -4.00 1.53 -19.90
CA LYS A 154 -2.99 1.20 -18.88
C LYS A 154 -1.75 0.64 -19.56
N LEU A 155 -0.58 1.10 -19.15
CA LEU A 155 0.69 0.55 -19.57
C LEU A 155 1.04 -0.69 -18.74
N TRP A 156 1.42 -1.75 -19.43
CA TRP A 156 2.12 -2.90 -18.88
C TRP A 156 3.56 -2.83 -19.39
N ARG A 157 4.51 -2.65 -18.48
CA ARG A 157 5.90 -2.44 -18.82
C ARG A 157 6.59 -3.79 -19.00
N VAL A 158 7.20 -4.00 -20.17
CA VAL A 158 7.97 -5.21 -20.48
C VAL A 158 9.46 -4.94 -20.31
N SER A 159 9.93 -3.77 -20.73
CA SER A 159 11.29 -3.28 -20.51
C SER A 159 11.31 -1.75 -20.44
N GLU A 160 12.49 -1.12 -20.50
CA GLU A 160 12.62 0.34 -20.53
C GLU A 160 11.91 1.00 -21.71
N VAL A 161 11.84 0.30 -22.84
CA VAL A 161 11.30 0.82 -24.10
C VAL A 161 10.12 0.00 -24.64
N GLU A 162 9.85 -1.19 -24.09
CA GLU A 162 8.78 -2.07 -24.53
C GLU A 162 7.59 -2.03 -23.59
N PHE A 163 6.40 -1.85 -24.16
CA PHE A 163 5.16 -1.68 -23.44
C PHE A 163 4.01 -2.40 -24.13
N GLN A 164 3.02 -2.78 -23.33
CA GLN A 164 1.74 -3.31 -23.78
C GLN A 164 0.65 -2.36 -23.30
N PHE A 165 -0.38 -2.15 -24.10
CA PHE A 165 -1.48 -1.24 -23.78
C PHE A 165 -2.73 -2.05 -23.46
N SER A 166 -3.15 -2.02 -22.19
CA SER A 166 -4.43 -2.63 -21.75
C SER A 166 -5.53 -1.58 -21.77
N CYS A 167 -6.67 -1.94 -22.34
CA CYS A 167 -7.85 -1.10 -22.45
C CYS A 167 -8.67 -1.15 -21.16
N PHE A 168 -9.69 -0.29 -21.05
CA PHE A 168 -10.57 -0.24 -19.87
C PHE A 168 -11.24 -1.59 -19.55
N GLY A 169 -11.59 -2.38 -20.58
CA GLY A 169 -12.18 -3.72 -20.46
C GLY A 169 -11.17 -4.85 -20.21
N GLY A 170 -9.88 -4.53 -20.10
CA GLY A 170 -8.79 -5.47 -19.82
C GLY A 170 -8.13 -6.07 -21.06
N GLN A 171 -8.73 -5.97 -22.25
CA GLN A 171 -8.08 -6.45 -23.48
C GLN A 171 -6.87 -5.61 -23.87
N PHE A 172 -5.90 -6.24 -24.51
CA PHE A 172 -4.68 -5.61 -25.00
C PHE A 172 -4.79 -5.19 -26.46
N LEU A 173 -4.10 -4.09 -26.78
CA LEU A 173 -3.85 -3.71 -28.17
C LEU A 173 -3.00 -4.78 -28.84
N THR A 174 -3.39 -5.18 -30.05
CA THR A 174 -2.73 -6.22 -30.83
C THR A 174 -2.53 -5.80 -32.28
N SER A 175 -1.43 -6.30 -32.86
CA SER A 175 -1.04 -6.11 -34.26
C SER A 175 -1.17 -7.36 -35.13
N ASN A 176 -1.90 -8.40 -34.66
CA ASN A 176 -1.97 -9.76 -35.21
C ASN A 176 -2.14 -9.89 -36.75
N ASN A 177 -2.65 -8.87 -37.45
CA ASN A 177 -2.74 -8.85 -38.91
C ASN A 177 -1.50 -8.20 -39.58
N GLY A 178 -0.30 -8.45 -39.06
CA GLY A 178 0.96 -7.89 -39.58
C GLY A 178 1.04 -6.36 -39.53
N GLY A 179 0.28 -5.73 -38.63
CA GLY A 179 0.16 -4.27 -38.55
C GLY A 179 -0.78 -3.64 -39.58
N SER A 180 -1.59 -4.40 -40.32
CA SER A 180 -2.58 -3.78 -41.25
C SER A 180 -3.69 -3.00 -40.53
N SER A 181 -4.10 -3.43 -39.33
CA SER A 181 -5.00 -2.72 -38.42
C SER A 181 -4.62 -3.10 -36.98
N ILE A 182 -4.68 -2.13 -36.07
CA ILE A 182 -4.56 -2.35 -34.63
C ILE A 182 -5.96 -2.56 -34.04
N SER A 183 -6.13 -3.56 -33.18
CA SER A 183 -7.38 -3.87 -32.48
C SER A 183 -7.13 -4.08 -30.99
N ALA A 184 -8.18 -4.01 -30.17
CA ALA A 184 -8.16 -4.19 -28.73
C ALA A 184 -8.82 -5.52 -28.32
N THR A 185 -8.33 -6.64 -28.86
CA THR A 185 -9.04 -7.94 -28.80
C THR A 185 -8.29 -9.04 -28.05
N ALA A 186 -7.05 -8.80 -27.63
CA ALA A 186 -6.25 -9.83 -26.99
C ALA A 186 -6.57 -9.92 -25.49
N ASP A 187 -7.00 -11.10 -25.01
CA ASP A 187 -7.28 -11.32 -23.59
C ASP A 187 -6.02 -11.52 -22.74
N SER A 188 -4.87 -11.70 -23.38
CA SER A 188 -3.57 -11.85 -22.73
C SER A 188 -2.49 -11.29 -23.63
N PRO A 189 -1.46 -10.65 -23.05
CA PRO A 189 -0.40 -10.08 -23.85
C PRO A 189 0.60 -11.15 -24.29
N ALA A 190 1.08 -11.03 -25.52
CA ALA A 190 2.20 -11.78 -26.07
C ALA A 190 3.10 -10.85 -26.91
N MET A 191 3.92 -11.46 -27.77
CA MET A 191 4.86 -10.76 -28.64
C MET A 191 4.15 -9.75 -29.58
N ASN A 192 2.94 -10.05 -30.06
CA ASN A 192 2.20 -9.19 -31.00
C ASN A 192 1.46 -8.03 -30.33
N GLU A 193 1.37 -8.05 -28.99
CA GLU A 193 0.79 -7.01 -28.14
C GLU A 193 1.86 -6.10 -27.53
N THR A 194 3.14 -6.36 -27.85
CA THR A 194 4.28 -5.61 -27.35
C THR A 194 4.75 -4.58 -28.38
N PHE A 195 4.85 -3.32 -27.93
CA PHE A 195 5.21 -2.16 -28.73
C PHE A 195 6.43 -1.46 -28.15
N TYR A 196 7.30 -0.95 -29.02
CA TYR A 196 8.40 -0.08 -28.63
C TYR A 196 7.93 1.37 -28.63
N ILE A 197 8.15 2.09 -27.54
CA ILE A 197 7.81 3.51 -27.43
C ILE A 197 9.11 4.32 -27.54
N GLU A 198 9.23 5.05 -28.64
CA GLU A 198 10.26 6.06 -28.84
C GLU A 198 9.67 7.42 -28.44
N ARG A 199 10.36 8.23 -27.65
CA ARG A 199 9.79 9.44 -27.03
C ARG A 199 10.68 10.67 -27.18
N ASN A 200 10.06 11.81 -27.48
CA ASN A 200 10.65 13.14 -27.48
C ASN A 200 9.69 14.12 -26.79
N ASN A 201 9.94 14.38 -25.50
CA ASN A 201 9.04 15.11 -24.61
C ASN A 201 7.65 14.45 -24.55
N THR A 202 6.59 15.13 -25.00
CA THR A 202 5.22 14.59 -25.03
C THR A 202 4.92 13.82 -26.32
N LYS A 203 5.75 13.96 -27.36
CA LYS A 203 5.58 13.22 -28.61
C LYS A 203 6.17 11.83 -28.51
N ILE A 204 5.48 10.86 -29.09
CA ILE A 204 5.92 9.48 -29.19
C ILE A 204 5.74 8.94 -30.61
N HIS A 205 6.58 7.97 -30.94
CA HIS A 205 6.35 6.99 -32.01
C HIS A 205 6.15 5.62 -31.36
N ILE A 206 5.17 4.87 -31.86
CA ILE A 206 4.87 3.52 -31.39
C ILE A 206 5.28 2.56 -32.50
N LYS A 207 6.25 1.70 -32.22
CA LYS A 207 6.87 0.81 -33.19
C LYS A 207 6.55 -0.64 -32.88
N LEU A 208 6.29 -1.40 -33.93
CA LEU A 208 6.01 -2.83 -33.89
C LEU A 208 7.31 -3.63 -34.01
N LEU A 209 7.26 -4.90 -33.61
CA LEU A 209 8.41 -5.81 -33.72
C LEU A 209 8.96 -5.97 -35.15
N ASN A 210 8.11 -5.84 -36.16
CA ASN A 210 8.52 -5.89 -37.56
C ASN A 210 9.25 -4.62 -38.06
N GLY A 211 9.43 -3.62 -37.18
CA GLY A 211 10.10 -2.36 -37.48
C GLY A 211 9.19 -1.26 -38.02
N ASN A 212 7.92 -1.56 -38.33
CA ASN A 212 6.94 -0.57 -38.78
C ASN A 212 6.42 0.26 -37.60
N TYR A 213 5.90 1.45 -37.89
CA TYR A 213 5.27 2.32 -36.91
C TYR A 213 3.74 2.30 -37.02
N VAL A 214 3.10 2.55 -35.87
CA VAL A 214 1.68 2.87 -35.78
C VAL A 214 1.44 4.24 -36.42
N GLN A 215 0.36 4.35 -37.21
CA GLN A 215 -0.08 5.57 -37.86
C GLN A 215 -1.59 5.77 -37.79
N ALA A 216 -1.97 7.04 -37.78
CA ALA A 216 -3.32 7.52 -37.90
C ALA A 216 -3.67 7.77 -39.37
N THR A 217 -4.60 7.00 -39.91
CA THR A 217 -5.04 7.19 -41.29
C THR A 217 -6.14 8.26 -41.41
N VAL A 218 -6.26 8.86 -42.59
CA VAL A 218 -7.32 9.86 -42.90
C VAL A 218 -8.76 9.33 -42.72
N ASN A 219 -8.94 8.01 -42.65
CA ASN A 219 -10.23 7.36 -42.39
C ASN A 219 -10.46 7.07 -40.89
N ASN A 220 -9.69 7.70 -39.99
CA ASN A 220 -9.74 7.52 -38.54
C ASN A 220 -9.41 6.09 -38.08
N GLN A 221 -8.61 5.34 -38.85
CA GLN A 221 -8.14 3.99 -38.48
C GLN A 221 -6.72 4.05 -37.92
N LEU A 222 -6.42 3.19 -36.94
CA LEU A 222 -5.10 2.98 -36.38
C LEU A 222 -4.43 1.75 -37.03
N ASN A 223 -3.38 1.97 -37.82
CA ASN A 223 -2.67 0.90 -38.53
C ASN A 223 -1.20 0.86 -38.09
N GLY A 224 -0.56 -0.30 -38.11
CA GLY A 224 0.86 -0.54 -37.77
C GLY A 224 1.76 -0.82 -38.97
N ASN A 225 1.54 -0.15 -40.11
CA ASN A 225 2.24 -0.42 -41.37
C ASN A 225 3.01 0.78 -41.93
N HIS A 226 3.25 1.83 -41.13
CA HIS A 226 4.07 2.96 -41.55
C HIS A 226 5.54 2.55 -41.61
N GLN A 227 6.25 2.89 -42.69
CA GLN A 227 7.63 2.48 -42.95
C GLN A 227 8.54 3.70 -43.14
N GLY A 228 9.81 3.55 -42.76
CA GLY A 228 10.85 4.56 -42.97
C GLY A 228 11.31 5.23 -41.68
N ASP A 229 12.27 6.13 -41.82
CA ASP A 229 12.78 6.93 -40.71
C ASP A 229 11.82 8.10 -40.43
N LEU A 230 11.38 8.20 -39.18
CA LEU A 230 10.46 9.26 -38.76
C LEU A 230 11.22 10.49 -38.25
N GLY A 231 10.78 11.67 -38.70
CA GLY A 231 11.02 12.92 -38.01
C GLY A 231 10.06 13.10 -36.83
N TRP A 232 10.28 14.16 -36.04
CA TRP A 232 9.39 14.57 -34.94
C TRP A 232 8.40 15.67 -35.36
N ASP A 233 8.18 15.83 -36.66
CA ASP A 233 7.18 16.72 -37.24
C ASP A 233 5.75 16.19 -37.01
N ASP A 234 4.76 16.99 -37.33
CA ASP A 234 3.35 16.62 -37.15
C ASP A 234 2.89 15.71 -38.30
N ASN A 235 3.36 14.47 -38.29
CA ASN A 235 3.05 13.44 -39.30
C ASN A 235 2.05 12.39 -38.76
N GLU A 236 1.58 11.52 -39.65
CA GLU A 236 0.59 10.48 -39.37
C GLU A 236 1.03 9.43 -38.33
N ALA A 237 2.33 9.22 -38.15
CA ALA A 237 2.88 8.26 -37.18
C ALA A 237 3.23 8.90 -35.83
N THR A 238 3.06 10.22 -35.69
CA THR A 238 3.37 10.97 -34.47
C THR A 238 2.14 11.12 -33.58
N PHE A 239 2.29 10.76 -32.31
CA PHE A 239 1.24 10.89 -31.30
C PHE A 239 1.75 11.74 -30.15
N GLU A 240 0.87 12.53 -29.55
CA GLU A 240 1.09 13.13 -28.26
C GLU A 240 0.56 12.18 -27.17
N MET A 241 1.42 11.85 -26.20
CA MET A 241 1.07 11.01 -25.05
C MET A 241 0.92 11.87 -23.80
N THR A 242 -0.25 11.75 -23.17
CA THR A 242 -0.53 12.37 -21.88
C THR A 242 -0.62 11.28 -20.81
N VAL A 243 0.17 11.42 -19.74
CA VAL A 243 0.03 10.59 -18.54
C VAL A 243 -1.10 11.16 -17.69
N VAL A 244 -2.21 10.42 -17.56
CA VAL A 244 -3.38 10.88 -16.79
C VAL A 244 -3.35 10.41 -15.34
N ALA A 245 -2.70 9.28 -15.08
CA ALA A 245 -2.49 8.77 -13.72
C ALA A 245 -1.23 7.91 -13.66
N ASN A 246 -0.42 8.09 -12.63
CA ASN A 246 0.74 7.25 -12.30
C ASN A 246 0.79 7.10 -10.78
N ASN A 247 -0.18 6.37 -10.23
CA ASN A 247 -0.43 6.33 -8.79
C ASN A 247 0.14 5.07 -8.11
N LEU A 248 0.58 4.08 -8.91
CA LEU A 248 1.09 2.82 -8.36
C LEU A 248 2.60 2.89 -8.19
N HIS A 249 3.04 2.99 -6.95
CA HIS A 249 4.46 2.99 -6.57
C HIS A 249 4.70 1.99 -5.43
N GLY A 250 4.56 0.70 -5.73
CA GLY A 250 4.76 -0.40 -4.77
C GLY A 250 5.94 -1.31 -5.16
N ASP A 251 6.07 -2.46 -4.47
CA ASP A 251 7.11 -3.46 -4.78
C ASP A 251 7.07 -3.92 -6.26
N PHE A 252 5.87 -4.08 -6.83
CA PHE A 252 5.74 -4.53 -8.22
C PHE A 252 6.38 -3.52 -9.20
N GLN A 253 5.98 -2.25 -9.13
CA GLN A 253 6.47 -1.21 -10.04
C GLN A 253 7.95 -0.91 -9.80
N LEU A 254 8.41 -0.93 -8.55
CA LEU A 254 9.83 -0.74 -8.24
C LEU A 254 10.66 -1.85 -8.86
N ALA A 255 10.28 -3.11 -8.63
CA ALA A 255 11.07 -4.25 -9.05
C ALA A 255 11.06 -4.43 -10.57
N ASN A 256 9.90 -4.25 -11.22
CA ASN A 256 9.81 -4.30 -12.68
C ASN A 256 10.48 -3.09 -13.34
N GLY A 257 10.33 -1.89 -12.75
CA GLY A 257 10.88 -0.65 -13.30
C GLY A 257 12.40 -0.63 -13.34
N PHE A 258 13.07 -1.07 -12.27
CA PHE A 258 14.53 -1.19 -12.23
C PHE A 258 15.09 -2.45 -12.91
N GLY A 259 14.27 -3.50 -13.03
CA GLY A 259 14.74 -4.84 -13.33
C GLY A 259 15.41 -5.50 -12.11
N HIS A 260 15.57 -6.82 -12.18
CA HIS A 260 15.90 -7.66 -11.02
C HIS A 260 17.18 -7.24 -10.27
N GLU A 261 18.32 -7.11 -10.97
CA GLU A 261 19.61 -6.82 -10.33
C GLU A 261 19.61 -5.48 -9.59
N LYS A 262 19.11 -4.42 -10.25
CA LYS A 262 19.10 -3.09 -9.64
C LYS A 262 18.06 -2.97 -8.53
N ALA A 263 16.89 -3.59 -8.71
CA ALA A 263 15.88 -3.68 -7.65
C ALA A 263 16.41 -4.42 -6.42
N GLN A 264 17.20 -5.49 -6.60
CA GLN A 264 17.86 -6.21 -5.51
C GLN A 264 18.80 -5.31 -4.71
N GLU A 265 19.62 -4.51 -5.36
CA GLU A 265 20.50 -3.52 -4.70
C GLU A 265 19.67 -2.50 -3.90
N VAL A 266 18.66 -1.90 -4.53
CA VAL A 266 17.82 -0.84 -3.93
C VAL A 266 17.06 -1.38 -2.71
N LEU A 267 16.36 -2.50 -2.86
CA LEU A 267 15.55 -3.09 -1.79
C LEU A 267 16.40 -3.67 -0.65
N THR A 268 17.57 -4.25 -0.96
CA THR A 268 18.50 -4.71 0.08
C THR A 268 18.99 -3.52 0.92
N ASN A 269 19.40 -2.43 0.25
CA ASN A 269 19.83 -1.23 0.95
C ASN A 269 18.70 -0.61 1.79
N HIS A 270 17.49 -0.53 1.24
CA HIS A 270 16.31 -0.04 1.96
C HIS A 270 16.01 -0.87 3.20
N ARG A 271 15.88 -2.20 3.06
CA ARG A 271 15.55 -3.12 4.17
C ARG A 271 16.61 -3.10 5.28
N ASN A 272 17.86 -2.80 4.96
CA ASN A 272 18.96 -2.73 5.94
C ASN A 272 19.09 -1.39 6.66
N ASN A 273 18.55 -0.29 6.12
CA ASN A 273 18.79 1.06 6.62
C ASN A 273 17.53 1.86 6.95
N PHE A 274 16.35 1.40 6.51
CA PHE A 274 15.10 2.09 6.75
C PHE A 274 14.63 1.90 8.20
N ILE A 275 14.59 0.65 8.67
CA ILE A 275 14.36 0.25 10.06
C ILE A 275 15.55 -0.57 10.55
N THR A 276 16.01 -0.25 11.76
CA THR A 276 17.22 -0.79 12.39
C THR A 276 16.95 -1.22 13.83
N ALA A 277 17.94 -1.84 14.49
CA ALA A 277 17.84 -2.20 15.90
C ALA A 277 17.63 -0.97 16.80
N GLU A 278 18.21 0.17 16.42
CA GLU A 278 18.09 1.45 17.12
C GLU A 278 16.65 1.95 17.15
N ASP A 279 15.86 1.70 16.10
CA ASP A 279 14.44 2.07 16.06
C ASP A 279 13.64 1.25 17.08
N PHE A 280 13.90 -0.05 17.21
CA PHE A 280 13.27 -0.90 18.23
C PHE A 280 13.66 -0.45 19.65
N ALA A 281 14.94 -0.10 19.85
CA ALA A 281 15.40 0.45 21.12
C ALA A 281 14.74 1.80 21.43
N PHE A 282 14.55 2.65 20.43
CA PHE A 282 13.86 3.93 20.55
C PHE A 282 12.40 3.71 20.95
N LEU A 283 11.67 2.86 20.23
CA LEU A 283 10.26 2.54 20.51
C LEU A 283 10.05 2.07 21.96
N SER A 284 10.86 1.09 22.39
CA SER A 284 10.79 0.54 23.74
C SER A 284 11.04 1.61 24.82
N ARG A 285 12.05 2.47 24.65
CA ARG A 285 12.33 3.59 25.59
C ARG A 285 11.19 4.61 25.69
N HIS A 286 10.35 4.72 24.66
CA HIS A 286 9.20 5.62 24.63
C HIS A 286 7.89 4.91 25.03
N GLY A 287 7.99 3.69 25.56
CA GLY A 287 6.86 2.96 26.11
C GLY A 287 5.97 2.30 25.06
N ILE A 288 6.35 2.31 23.77
CA ILE A 288 5.76 1.43 22.75
C ILE A 288 6.14 -0.02 23.12
N ASN A 289 5.20 -0.95 22.98
CA ASN A 289 5.41 -2.35 23.34
C ASN A 289 5.10 -3.34 22.22
N THR A 290 4.60 -2.87 21.07
CA THR A 290 4.30 -3.71 19.92
C THR A 290 4.68 -3.01 18.62
N VAL A 291 5.12 -3.77 17.62
CA VAL A 291 5.25 -3.34 16.23
C VAL A 291 4.37 -4.19 15.33
N ARG A 292 3.67 -3.57 14.38
CA ARG A 292 3.00 -4.24 13.27
C ARG A 292 3.93 -4.19 12.07
N ILE A 293 4.16 -5.34 11.43
CA ILE A 293 5.15 -5.49 10.36
C ILE A 293 4.45 -6.01 9.11
N PRO A 294 4.12 -5.12 8.16
CA PRO A 294 3.62 -5.48 6.84
C PRO A 294 4.58 -6.40 6.09
N VAL A 295 4.10 -7.51 5.54
CA VAL A 295 4.86 -8.43 4.69
C VAL A 295 4.06 -8.78 3.44
N GLY A 296 4.76 -8.97 2.33
CA GLY A 296 4.16 -9.45 1.08
C GLY A 296 4.24 -10.96 0.95
N TRP A 297 3.29 -11.57 0.25
CA TRP A 297 3.17 -13.02 0.06
C TRP A 297 4.45 -13.70 -0.47
N TRP A 298 5.26 -12.97 -1.25
CA TRP A 298 6.51 -13.45 -1.82
C TRP A 298 7.52 -13.86 -0.74
N ILE A 299 7.37 -13.39 0.51
CA ILE A 299 8.21 -13.75 1.65
C ILE A 299 8.28 -15.27 1.89
N ALA A 300 7.22 -16.02 1.57
CA ALA A 300 7.19 -17.47 1.73
C ALA A 300 8.01 -18.22 0.68
N LYS A 301 8.52 -17.52 -0.33
CA LYS A 301 9.35 -18.04 -1.42
C LYS A 301 10.80 -17.52 -1.36
N ASP A 302 11.17 -16.79 -0.31
CA ASP A 302 12.55 -16.35 -0.10
C ASP A 302 13.54 -17.53 -0.05
N PRO A 303 14.78 -17.35 -0.57
CA PRO A 303 15.35 -16.11 -1.09
C PRO A 303 15.03 -15.81 -2.56
N GLU A 304 14.35 -16.72 -3.27
CA GLU A 304 14.09 -16.66 -4.72
C GLU A 304 12.58 -16.56 -5.00
N PRO A 305 11.92 -15.44 -4.67
CA PRO A 305 10.52 -15.27 -4.99
C PRO A 305 10.28 -15.18 -6.50
N PRO A 306 9.04 -15.44 -6.96
CA PRO A 306 8.71 -15.29 -8.36
C PRO A 306 8.85 -13.83 -8.83
N ALA A 307 9.28 -13.66 -10.08
CA ALA A 307 9.40 -12.35 -10.69
C ALA A 307 8.05 -11.58 -10.70
N PRO A 308 8.07 -10.24 -10.58
CA PRO A 308 9.25 -9.38 -10.45
C PRO A 308 9.76 -9.25 -9.01
N PHE A 309 9.12 -9.88 -8.02
CA PHE A 309 9.43 -9.66 -6.60
C PHE A 309 10.88 -10.02 -6.26
N ILE A 310 11.40 -9.34 -5.23
CA ILE A 310 12.81 -9.42 -4.81
C ILE A 310 12.90 -9.93 -3.38
N GLY A 311 13.66 -11.01 -3.20
CA GLY A 311 13.78 -11.70 -1.92
C GLY A 311 14.59 -10.95 -0.86
N GLY A 312 14.58 -11.48 0.35
CA GLY A 312 15.32 -10.94 1.51
C GLY A 312 14.45 -10.29 2.59
N SER A 313 13.13 -10.25 2.39
CA SER A 313 12.18 -9.77 3.41
C SER A 313 12.08 -10.73 4.60
N LEU A 314 12.25 -12.04 4.39
CA LEU A 314 12.22 -13.05 5.46
C LEU A 314 13.38 -12.86 6.44
N ALA A 315 14.59 -12.68 5.90
CA ALA A 315 15.78 -12.44 6.73
C ALA A 315 15.67 -11.12 7.51
N ALA A 316 15.00 -10.10 6.95
CA ALA A 316 14.73 -8.85 7.66
C ALA A 316 13.68 -9.02 8.75
N LEU A 317 12.63 -9.80 8.51
CA LEU A 317 11.62 -10.15 9.51
C LEU A 317 12.24 -10.93 10.68
N ASP A 318 13.10 -11.92 10.41
CA ASP A 318 13.82 -12.65 11.47
C ASP A 318 14.66 -11.73 12.37
N ARG A 319 15.31 -10.72 11.77
CA ARG A 319 16.04 -9.69 12.53
C ARG A 319 15.10 -8.83 13.37
N ALA A 320 13.95 -8.43 12.82
CA ALA A 320 12.92 -7.69 13.55
C ALA A 320 12.47 -8.44 14.81
N PHE A 321 12.19 -9.73 14.70
CA PHE A 321 11.82 -10.59 15.84
C PHE A 321 12.94 -10.67 16.89
N SER A 322 14.21 -10.73 16.44
CA SER A 322 15.37 -10.72 17.33
C SER A 322 15.52 -9.40 18.08
N TRP A 323 15.31 -8.26 17.41
CA TRP A 323 15.31 -6.93 18.03
C TRP A 323 14.13 -6.75 18.99
N ALA A 324 12.94 -7.22 18.60
CA ALA A 324 11.75 -7.19 19.44
C ALA A 324 11.97 -7.93 20.76
N LYS A 325 12.48 -9.16 20.68
CA LYS A 325 12.85 -9.95 21.87
C LYS A 325 13.86 -9.23 22.76
N THR A 326 14.86 -8.57 22.16
CA THR A 326 15.91 -7.86 22.89
C THR A 326 15.36 -6.64 23.64
N HIS A 327 14.34 -5.98 23.09
CA HIS A 327 13.77 -4.74 23.61
C HIS A 327 12.40 -4.91 24.28
N ASP A 328 12.01 -6.14 24.58
CA ASP A 328 10.72 -6.49 25.19
C ASP A 328 9.51 -5.94 24.41
N LEU A 329 9.65 -5.90 23.07
CA LEU A 329 8.56 -5.60 22.15
C LEU A 329 7.94 -6.89 21.63
N LYS A 330 6.66 -6.80 21.29
CA LYS A 330 5.94 -7.82 20.54
C LYS A 330 5.81 -7.46 19.06
N CYS A 331 5.58 -8.45 18.23
CA CYS A 331 5.39 -8.33 16.80
C CYS A 331 4.00 -8.85 16.41
N ILE A 332 3.31 -8.07 15.60
CA ILE A 332 2.19 -8.52 14.77
C ILE A 332 2.75 -8.66 13.35
N ILE A 333 2.64 -9.86 12.77
CA ILE A 333 2.94 -10.08 11.36
C ILE A 333 1.67 -9.76 10.58
N ASP A 334 1.75 -8.87 9.60
CA ASP A 334 0.61 -8.48 8.79
C ASP A 334 0.82 -8.88 7.33
N LEU A 335 -0.02 -9.79 6.81
CA LEU A 335 0.00 -10.13 5.40
C LEU A 335 -0.62 -9.00 4.58
N HIS A 336 0.23 -8.05 4.21
CA HIS A 336 -0.14 -6.76 3.66
C HIS A 336 -0.42 -6.82 2.15
N ALA A 337 0.26 -7.72 1.44
CA ALA A 337 0.07 -7.94 0.00
C ALA A 337 -0.14 -9.43 -0.28
N ALA A 338 -1.27 -9.78 -0.88
CA ALA A 338 -1.58 -11.13 -1.31
C ALA A 338 -1.41 -11.31 -2.84
N PRO A 339 -1.22 -12.56 -3.33
CA PRO A 339 -1.16 -12.82 -4.78
C PRO A 339 -2.40 -12.29 -5.49
N GLY A 340 -2.21 -11.63 -6.63
CA GLY A 340 -3.30 -11.00 -7.39
C GLY A 340 -3.85 -9.70 -6.80
N SER A 341 -3.34 -9.23 -5.67
CA SER A 341 -3.82 -8.05 -4.93
C SER A 341 -5.27 -8.15 -4.45
N GLN A 342 -5.48 -7.87 -3.16
CA GLN A 342 -6.79 -7.86 -2.54
C GLN A 342 -7.52 -6.51 -2.65
N ASN A 343 -6.86 -5.46 -3.13
CA ASN A 343 -7.44 -4.11 -3.16
C ASN A 343 -7.04 -3.18 -4.31
N GLY A 344 -6.12 -3.59 -5.18
CA GLY A 344 -5.77 -2.83 -6.39
C GLY A 344 -4.84 -1.66 -6.12
N MET A 345 -4.25 -1.58 -4.94
CA MET A 345 -3.38 -0.47 -4.54
C MET A 345 -1.91 -0.90 -4.54
N GLU A 346 -1.02 0.08 -4.46
CA GLU A 346 0.42 -0.11 -4.47
C GLU A 346 0.93 -0.93 -3.26
N HIS A 347 0.34 -0.70 -2.09
CA HIS A 347 0.69 -1.40 -0.85
C HIS A 347 0.25 -2.88 -0.82
N SER A 348 -0.62 -3.32 -1.74
CA SER A 348 -0.93 -4.74 -1.94
C SER A 348 -0.20 -5.32 -3.16
N ALA A 349 0.76 -4.57 -3.69
CA ALA A 349 1.55 -4.89 -4.88
C ALA A 349 0.71 -5.22 -6.12
N SER A 350 -0.42 -4.51 -6.30
CA SER A 350 -1.16 -4.60 -7.56
C SER A 350 -0.29 -4.15 -8.73
N ARG A 351 -0.34 -4.89 -9.84
CA ARG A 351 0.40 -4.55 -11.05
C ARG A 351 -0.15 -3.30 -11.72
N ASP A 352 -1.46 -3.21 -11.87
CA ASP A 352 -2.11 -2.19 -12.69
C ASP A 352 -3.45 -1.69 -12.13
N GLY A 353 -3.70 -2.00 -10.85
CA GLY A 353 -4.94 -1.70 -10.16
C GLY A 353 -5.99 -2.81 -10.22
N SER A 354 -5.69 -3.95 -10.83
CA SER A 354 -6.54 -5.14 -10.76
C SER A 354 -6.65 -5.70 -9.33
N VAL A 355 -7.77 -6.37 -9.07
CA VAL A 355 -8.06 -7.09 -7.83
C VAL A 355 -8.43 -8.52 -8.18
N ASP A 356 -7.42 -9.37 -8.27
CA ASP A 356 -7.58 -10.76 -8.72
C ASP A 356 -7.53 -11.76 -7.56
N TRP A 357 -7.13 -11.31 -6.36
CA TRP A 357 -7.05 -12.16 -5.15
C TRP A 357 -8.25 -13.06 -4.87
N PRO A 358 -9.54 -12.68 -5.06
CA PRO A 358 -10.67 -13.59 -4.77
C PRO A 358 -10.73 -14.84 -5.68
N THR A 359 -9.72 -15.05 -6.53
CA THR A 359 -9.50 -16.29 -7.27
C THR A 359 -9.10 -17.46 -6.34
N PRO A 360 -9.68 -18.67 -6.49
CA PRO A 360 -9.38 -19.82 -5.64
C PRO A 360 -7.89 -20.16 -5.50
N ASP A 361 -7.13 -20.07 -6.59
CA ASP A 361 -5.69 -20.36 -6.59
C ASP A 361 -4.90 -19.35 -5.77
N TYR A 362 -5.23 -18.05 -5.87
CA TYR A 362 -4.58 -17.00 -5.07
C TYR A 362 -4.97 -17.09 -3.60
N ILE A 363 -6.22 -17.43 -3.28
CA ILE A 363 -6.65 -17.72 -1.90
C ILE A 363 -5.85 -18.88 -1.32
N SER A 364 -5.66 -19.97 -2.09
CA SER A 364 -4.88 -21.12 -1.64
C SER A 364 -3.43 -20.72 -1.35
N GLN A 365 -2.78 -20.00 -2.28
CA GLN A 365 -1.42 -19.50 -2.08
C GLN A 365 -1.32 -18.55 -0.88
N THR A 366 -2.33 -17.72 -0.64
CA THR A 366 -2.38 -16.83 0.53
C THR A 366 -2.45 -17.64 1.82
N LEU A 367 -3.22 -18.72 1.87
CA LEU A 367 -3.29 -19.61 3.03
C LEU A 367 -1.95 -20.36 3.28
N ASP A 368 -1.25 -20.75 2.22
CA ASP A 368 0.09 -21.35 2.34
C ASP A 368 1.10 -20.38 2.97
N VAL A 369 0.98 -19.07 2.69
CA VAL A 369 1.79 -18.04 3.34
C VAL A 369 1.46 -17.93 4.83
N ILE A 370 0.17 -17.97 5.20
CA ILE A 370 -0.24 -17.96 6.61
C ILE A 370 0.28 -19.19 7.35
N ASP A 371 0.21 -20.38 6.75
CA ASP A 371 0.76 -21.61 7.32
C ASP A 371 2.27 -21.49 7.54
N PHE A 372 3.00 -21.03 6.52
CA PHE A 372 4.45 -20.79 6.60
C PHE A 372 4.84 -19.82 7.74
N LEU A 373 4.20 -18.65 7.81
CA LEU A 373 4.49 -17.65 8.85
C LEU A 373 4.12 -18.16 10.24
N SER A 374 2.97 -18.85 10.36
CA SER A 374 2.53 -19.44 11.63
C SER A 374 3.52 -20.49 12.12
N ALA A 375 3.90 -21.45 11.26
CA ALA A 375 4.85 -22.51 11.59
C ALA A 375 6.20 -21.96 12.04
N ARG A 376 6.70 -20.93 11.34
CA ARG A 376 8.02 -20.34 11.61
C ARG A 376 8.07 -19.61 12.96
N TYR A 377 7.07 -18.80 13.27
CA TYR A 377 7.13 -17.87 14.40
C TYR A 377 6.33 -18.31 15.63
N ALA A 378 5.55 -19.40 15.56
CA ALA A 378 4.66 -19.84 16.65
C ALA A 378 5.31 -19.95 18.03
N ASN A 379 6.57 -20.38 18.08
CA ASN A 379 7.32 -20.55 19.34
C ASN A 379 8.19 -19.33 19.69
N HIS A 380 8.17 -18.27 18.89
CA HIS A 380 8.98 -17.09 19.14
C HIS A 380 8.31 -16.21 20.21
N PRO A 381 8.99 -15.87 21.32
CA PRO A 381 8.38 -15.16 22.45
C PRO A 381 7.93 -13.72 22.12
N ALA A 382 8.41 -13.16 21.01
CA ALA A 382 7.96 -11.86 20.53
C ALA A 382 6.69 -11.92 19.66
N LEU A 383 6.21 -13.10 19.23
CA LEU A 383 4.99 -13.17 18.41
C LEU A 383 3.76 -12.87 19.27
N LEU A 384 3.01 -11.83 18.90
CA LEU A 384 1.73 -11.50 19.53
C LEU A 384 0.56 -11.88 18.63
N GLY A 385 0.63 -11.56 17.34
CA GLY A 385 -0.48 -11.77 16.42
C GLY A 385 -0.06 -12.00 14.98
N ILE A 386 -0.98 -12.58 14.21
CA ILE A 386 -0.90 -12.70 12.76
C ILE A 386 -2.17 -12.10 12.19
N GLU A 387 -2.02 -11.06 11.39
CA GLU A 387 -3.10 -10.48 10.59
C GLU A 387 -3.15 -11.18 9.24
N LEU A 388 -4.32 -11.74 8.94
CA LEU A 388 -4.49 -12.67 7.84
C LEU A 388 -4.45 -11.97 6.49
N LEU A 389 -4.99 -10.76 6.38
CA LEU A 389 -5.02 -10.00 5.14
C LEU A 389 -5.32 -8.53 5.43
N ASN A 390 -4.45 -7.63 4.97
CA ASN A 390 -4.67 -6.19 5.07
C ASN A 390 -5.71 -5.68 4.06
N GLU A 391 -6.65 -4.87 4.52
CA GLU A 391 -7.52 -3.99 3.70
C GLU A 391 -8.06 -4.58 2.38
N PRO A 392 -8.78 -5.72 2.37
CA PRO A 392 -9.46 -6.21 1.18
C PRO A 392 -10.49 -5.20 0.63
N SER A 393 -10.64 -5.08 -0.70
CA SER A 393 -11.59 -4.14 -1.30
C SER A 393 -13.04 -4.58 -1.15
N ALA A 394 -13.90 -3.73 -0.58
CA ALA A 394 -15.34 -3.99 -0.45
C ALA A 394 -16.04 -4.12 -1.81
N ALA A 395 -15.54 -3.46 -2.84
CA ALA A 395 -16.12 -3.45 -4.18
C ALA A 395 -15.78 -4.70 -4.99
N ALA A 396 -14.60 -5.29 -4.76
CA ALA A 396 -14.07 -6.39 -5.58
C ALA A 396 -13.98 -7.73 -4.84
N VAL A 397 -13.91 -7.73 -3.51
CA VAL A 397 -13.81 -8.95 -2.69
C VAL A 397 -15.18 -9.29 -2.10
N PRO A 398 -15.83 -10.40 -2.55
CA PRO A 398 -17.07 -10.87 -1.97
C PRO A 398 -16.91 -11.22 -0.49
N PHE A 399 -17.90 -10.83 0.32
CA PHE A 399 -17.82 -10.95 1.77
C PHE A 399 -17.77 -12.42 2.24
N ASP A 400 -18.54 -13.31 1.61
CA ASP A 400 -18.55 -14.74 1.91
C ASP A 400 -17.22 -15.43 1.58
N VAL A 401 -16.59 -15.05 0.47
CA VAL A 401 -15.23 -15.49 0.10
C VAL A 401 -14.22 -15.07 1.16
N LEU A 402 -14.29 -13.82 1.62
CA LEU A 402 -13.40 -13.30 2.66
C LEU A 402 -13.59 -14.01 4.01
N VAL A 403 -14.83 -14.21 4.45
CA VAL A 403 -15.13 -14.94 5.70
C VAL A 403 -14.66 -16.39 5.63
N SER A 404 -14.82 -17.05 4.48
CA SER A 404 -14.29 -18.41 4.25
C SER A 404 -12.76 -18.45 4.37
N TYR A 405 -12.07 -17.49 3.75
CA TYR A 405 -10.62 -17.34 3.87
C TYR A 405 -10.19 -17.12 5.32
N TYR A 406 -10.79 -16.16 6.03
CA TYR A 406 -10.45 -15.87 7.43
C TYR A 406 -10.71 -17.05 8.36
N THR A 407 -11.80 -17.80 8.17
CA THR A 407 -12.09 -18.99 8.97
C THR A 407 -11.02 -20.07 8.75
N ARG A 408 -10.59 -20.28 7.50
CA ARG A 408 -9.51 -21.23 7.18
C ARG A 408 -8.16 -20.78 7.76
N GLY A 409 -7.82 -19.49 7.59
CA GLY A 409 -6.60 -18.91 8.15
C GLY A 409 -6.56 -18.98 9.68
N TYR A 410 -7.69 -18.76 10.35
CA TYR A 410 -7.82 -18.95 11.80
C TYR A 410 -7.45 -20.37 12.22
N HIS A 411 -7.98 -21.39 11.54
CA HIS A 411 -7.68 -22.79 11.85
C HIS A 411 -6.20 -23.13 11.60
N ILE A 412 -5.60 -22.58 10.55
CA ILE A 412 -4.16 -22.74 10.28
C ILE A 412 -3.33 -22.19 11.45
N VAL A 413 -3.58 -20.95 11.90
CA VAL A 413 -2.85 -20.37 13.04
C VAL A 413 -3.04 -21.22 14.30
N ARG A 414 -4.26 -21.72 14.53
CA ARG A 414 -4.59 -22.58 15.69
C ARG A 414 -3.91 -23.94 15.68
N ASN A 415 -3.45 -24.44 14.53
CA ASN A 415 -2.64 -25.65 14.47
C ASN A 415 -1.28 -25.48 15.14
N TYR A 416 -0.74 -24.25 15.18
CA TYR A 416 0.58 -23.97 15.75
C TYR A 416 0.51 -23.22 17.08
N SER A 417 -0.53 -22.43 17.35
CA SER A 417 -0.67 -21.70 18.60
C SER A 417 -2.12 -21.45 19.02
N SER A 418 -2.43 -21.79 20.28
CA SER A 418 -3.70 -21.47 20.93
C SER A 418 -3.76 -20.05 21.51
N THR A 419 -2.62 -19.36 21.64
CA THR A 419 -2.52 -18.07 22.32
C THR A 419 -2.30 -16.88 21.39
N VAL A 420 -1.75 -17.11 20.19
CA VAL A 420 -1.52 -16.04 19.20
C VAL A 420 -2.86 -15.43 18.78
N TYR A 421 -2.91 -14.10 18.73
CA TYR A 421 -4.06 -13.38 18.21
C TYR A 421 -4.16 -13.54 16.69
N VAL A 422 -5.34 -13.93 16.22
CA VAL A 422 -5.65 -13.95 14.78
C VAL A 422 -6.39 -12.65 14.49
N ILE A 423 -5.80 -11.83 13.64
CA ILE A 423 -6.30 -10.50 13.32
C ILE A 423 -6.92 -10.53 11.91
N VAL A 424 -8.11 -9.96 11.77
CA VAL A 424 -8.85 -9.89 10.50
C VAL A 424 -9.18 -8.44 10.17
N CYS A 425 -8.73 -7.95 9.02
CA CYS A 425 -8.92 -6.57 8.63
C CYS A 425 -10.28 -6.37 7.95
N GLN A 426 -10.93 -5.24 8.26
CA GLN A 426 -12.13 -4.77 7.57
C GLN A 426 -11.91 -4.66 6.06
N ARG A 427 -13.00 -4.81 5.29
CA ARG A 427 -12.96 -4.40 3.88
C ARG A 427 -12.90 -2.88 3.78
N ILE A 428 -12.05 -2.34 2.92
CA ILE A 428 -11.98 -0.90 2.65
C ILE A 428 -12.97 -0.50 1.55
N GLY A 429 -13.57 0.69 1.69
CA GLY A 429 -14.64 1.18 0.83
C GLY A 429 -16.00 1.18 1.56
N ASN A 430 -17.08 0.93 0.83
CA ASN A 430 -18.44 0.95 1.38
C ASN A 430 -18.82 -0.40 2.01
N ALA A 431 -18.16 -0.78 3.10
CA ALA A 431 -18.47 -1.95 3.91
C ALA A 431 -19.04 -1.54 5.27
N ASP A 432 -19.89 -2.39 5.86
CA ASP A 432 -20.36 -2.20 7.23
C ASP A 432 -19.21 -2.57 8.20
N PRO A 433 -18.73 -1.66 9.05
CA PRO A 433 -17.67 -1.98 10.02
C PRO A 433 -18.03 -3.09 11.02
N MET A 434 -19.31 -3.45 11.14
CA MET A 434 -19.79 -4.57 11.97
C MET A 434 -19.76 -5.93 11.25
N GLU A 435 -19.58 -5.97 9.93
CA GLU A 435 -19.78 -7.19 9.13
C GLU A 435 -18.91 -8.36 9.63
N LEU A 436 -17.64 -8.09 9.99
CA LEU A 436 -16.72 -9.10 10.51
C LEU A 436 -16.96 -9.46 11.98
N TYR A 437 -17.54 -8.55 12.77
CA TYR A 437 -17.81 -8.78 14.19
C TYR A 437 -18.82 -9.91 14.42
N GLN A 438 -19.76 -10.06 13.49
CA GLN A 438 -20.84 -11.04 13.54
C GLN A 438 -20.56 -12.27 12.66
N ALA A 439 -19.41 -12.31 11.98
CA ALA A 439 -19.07 -13.36 11.03
C ALA A 439 -18.67 -14.70 11.68
N ASN A 440 -18.50 -14.75 13.00
CA ASN A 440 -18.14 -15.96 13.76
C ASN A 440 -16.88 -16.69 13.23
N ILE A 441 -15.87 -15.93 12.82
CA ILE A 441 -14.62 -16.43 12.21
C ILE A 441 -13.84 -17.40 13.11
N GLY A 442 -13.91 -17.20 14.43
CA GLY A 442 -13.24 -18.06 15.41
C GLY A 442 -13.77 -17.87 16.82
N VAL A 443 -13.36 -18.77 17.72
CA VAL A 443 -13.94 -18.89 19.07
C VAL A 443 -13.15 -18.14 20.15
N SER A 444 -11.87 -17.83 19.92
CA SER A 444 -11.02 -17.16 20.89
C SER A 444 -9.83 -16.45 20.25
N ASN A 445 -9.30 -15.43 20.94
CA ASN A 445 -8.14 -14.64 20.52
C ASN A 445 -8.28 -14.15 19.06
N ILE A 446 -9.49 -13.71 18.68
CA ILE A 446 -9.77 -13.01 17.44
C ILE A 446 -9.73 -11.52 17.71
N VAL A 447 -9.17 -10.78 16.76
CA VAL A 447 -9.15 -9.32 16.75
C VAL A 447 -9.64 -8.84 15.39
N VAL A 448 -10.54 -7.87 15.38
CA VAL A 448 -10.94 -7.16 14.15
C VAL A 448 -10.08 -5.91 14.04
N ASP A 449 -9.39 -5.75 12.91
CA ASP A 449 -8.63 -4.54 12.58
C ASP A 449 -9.51 -3.56 11.80
N LEU A 450 -9.54 -2.31 12.27
CA LEU A 450 -10.30 -1.20 11.70
C LEU A 450 -9.35 -0.06 11.34
N HIS A 451 -9.34 0.29 10.05
CA HIS A 451 -8.52 1.37 9.54
C HIS A 451 -9.36 2.63 9.38
N TYR A 452 -9.01 3.69 10.12
CA TYR A 452 -9.70 4.98 10.07
C TYR A 452 -8.74 6.10 9.67
N TYR A 453 -8.94 6.58 8.45
CA TYR A 453 -8.23 7.72 7.89
C TYR A 453 -9.22 8.80 7.45
N ASN A 454 -8.92 10.05 7.78
CA ASN A 454 -9.63 11.21 7.24
C ASN A 454 -8.90 11.78 6.01
N LEU A 455 -7.63 11.43 5.78
CA LEU A 455 -6.79 12.06 4.75
C LEU A 455 -7.20 11.73 3.30
N PHE A 456 -7.78 10.55 3.09
CA PHE A 456 -8.00 9.98 1.76
C PHE A 456 -9.44 10.11 1.26
N ASP A 457 -10.30 10.78 2.04
CA ASP A 457 -11.70 11.01 1.68
C ASP A 457 -11.92 12.52 1.43
N PRO A 458 -12.35 12.92 0.22
CA PRO A 458 -12.67 14.32 -0.11
C PRO A 458 -13.61 15.01 0.88
N TYR A 459 -14.46 14.25 1.57
CA TYR A 459 -15.34 14.74 2.62
C TYR A 459 -14.59 15.53 3.71
N PHE A 460 -13.38 15.12 4.06
CA PHE A 460 -12.56 15.78 5.08
C PHE A 460 -11.63 16.85 4.52
N SER A 461 -11.53 17.00 3.20
CA SER A 461 -10.58 17.95 2.56
C SER A 461 -10.84 19.41 2.93
N ASN A 462 -12.07 19.74 3.31
CA ASN A 462 -12.47 21.09 3.72
C ASN A 462 -12.59 21.25 5.24
N MET A 463 -12.29 20.21 6.03
CA MET A 463 -12.38 20.28 7.49
C MET A 463 -11.09 20.85 8.10
N ASN A 464 -11.23 21.79 9.03
CA ASN A 464 -10.12 22.24 9.85
C ASN A 464 -9.77 21.21 10.94
N ALA A 465 -8.70 21.46 11.71
CA ALA A 465 -8.24 20.55 12.75
C ALA A 465 -9.29 20.29 13.84
N THR A 466 -10.04 21.32 14.26
CA THR A 466 -11.09 21.18 15.29
C THR A 466 -12.26 20.36 14.78
N GLU A 467 -12.70 20.57 13.54
CA GLU A 467 -13.78 19.79 12.91
C GLU A 467 -13.38 18.32 12.75
N ASN A 468 -12.14 18.04 12.36
CA ASN A 468 -11.60 16.68 12.31
C ASN A 468 -11.62 16.00 13.68
N ILE A 469 -11.15 16.69 14.74
CA ILE A 469 -11.18 16.17 16.11
C ILE A 469 -12.63 15.91 16.55
N GLN A 470 -13.53 16.84 16.25
CA GLN A 470 -14.94 16.70 16.60
C GLN A 470 -15.59 15.51 15.89
N TYR A 471 -15.27 15.27 14.62
CA TYR A 471 -15.73 14.09 13.89
C TYR A 471 -15.27 12.78 14.56
N ILE A 472 -14.03 12.71 15.03
CA ILE A 472 -13.53 11.54 15.75
C ILE A 472 -14.39 11.28 17.00
N TYR A 473 -14.63 12.31 17.82
CA TYR A 473 -15.43 12.18 19.03
C TYR A 473 -16.91 11.89 18.77
N ASP A 474 -17.49 12.47 17.73
CA ASP A 474 -18.94 12.36 17.47
C ASP A 474 -19.32 11.14 16.64
N LYS A 475 -18.40 10.63 15.82
CA LYS A 475 -18.67 9.55 14.86
C LYS A 475 -17.85 8.30 15.13
N ARG A 476 -16.52 8.41 15.27
CA ARG A 476 -15.64 7.24 15.42
C ARG A 476 -15.70 6.65 16.83
N VAL A 477 -15.70 7.48 17.88
CA VAL A 477 -15.77 6.99 19.26
C VAL A 477 -17.06 6.19 19.53
N PRO A 478 -18.27 6.68 19.17
CA PRO A 478 -19.49 5.89 19.34
C PRO A 478 -19.51 4.58 18.53
N GLN A 479 -18.94 4.60 17.32
CA GLN A 479 -18.79 3.40 16.48
C GLN A 479 -17.87 2.35 17.14
N LEU A 480 -16.74 2.77 17.71
CA LEU A 480 -15.87 1.86 18.45
C LEU A 480 -16.51 1.35 19.75
N GLN A 481 -17.27 2.19 20.45
CA GLN A 481 -18.00 1.79 21.66
C GLN A 481 -19.10 0.77 21.38
N SER A 482 -19.79 0.87 20.24
CA SER A 482 -20.82 -0.11 19.87
C SER A 482 -20.22 -1.48 19.56
N LEU A 483 -19.08 -1.53 18.89
CA LEU A 483 -18.32 -2.77 18.64
C LEU A 483 -17.88 -3.43 19.96
N ASN A 484 -17.32 -2.66 20.88
CA ASN A 484 -16.89 -3.16 22.18
C ASN A 484 -18.05 -3.70 23.04
N SER A 485 -19.27 -3.17 22.83
CA SER A 485 -20.47 -3.57 23.57
C SER A 485 -21.13 -4.84 23.00
N ALA A 486 -20.72 -5.32 21.83
CA ALA A 486 -21.35 -6.43 21.12
C ALA A 486 -20.98 -7.83 21.65
N ASN A 487 -20.13 -7.92 22.69
CA ASN A 487 -19.62 -9.18 23.24
C ASN A 487 -18.98 -10.09 22.17
N GLY A 488 -18.19 -9.46 21.28
CA GLY A 488 -17.53 -10.08 20.13
C GLY A 488 -16.00 -10.09 20.24
N PRO A 489 -15.27 -10.18 19.11
CA PRO A 489 -13.81 -10.08 19.07
C PRO A 489 -13.24 -8.84 19.75
N LEU A 490 -11.91 -8.80 19.97
CA LEU A 490 -11.22 -7.57 20.34
C LEU A 490 -11.13 -6.63 19.12
N VAL A 491 -10.90 -5.34 19.34
CA VAL A 491 -10.64 -4.36 18.27
C VAL A 491 -9.16 -3.95 18.26
N TYR A 492 -8.55 -3.97 17.08
CA TYR A 492 -7.30 -3.30 16.74
C TYR A 492 -7.66 -2.14 15.79
N VAL A 493 -7.01 -0.99 15.96
CA VAL A 493 -7.37 0.22 15.21
C VAL A 493 -6.12 0.83 14.60
N GLU A 494 -6.08 0.92 13.28
CA GLU A 494 -5.08 1.70 12.56
C GLU A 494 -5.56 3.13 12.29
N MET A 495 -4.72 4.11 12.65
CA MET A 495 -4.97 5.54 12.51
C MET A 495 -3.64 6.26 12.27
N THR A 496 -3.72 7.38 11.53
CA THR A 496 -2.62 8.33 11.34
C THR A 496 -3.00 9.72 11.86
N SER A 497 -2.01 10.52 12.24
CA SER A 497 -2.19 11.95 12.55
C SER A 497 -1.54 12.81 11.46
N PHE A 498 -2.18 12.92 10.30
CA PHE A 498 -1.80 13.94 9.30
C PHE A 498 -2.74 15.14 9.39
N SER A 499 -2.21 16.29 9.79
CA SER A 499 -2.85 17.58 9.52
C SER A 499 -2.29 18.13 8.20
N ARG A 500 -3.08 18.11 7.13
CA ARG A 500 -2.79 18.97 5.96
C ARG A 500 -3.01 20.41 6.41
N LEU A 501 -1.95 21.11 6.82
CA LEU A 501 -1.96 22.56 6.77
C LEU A 501 -1.85 22.92 5.28
N ALA A 502 -2.98 23.31 4.69
CA ALA A 502 -3.00 23.91 3.37
C ALA A 502 -2.10 25.14 3.38
N PHE A 503 -1.15 25.20 2.45
CA PHE A 503 -0.43 26.43 2.09
C PHE A 503 -1.11 27.07 0.90
#